data_AF-A0A3E2B5G4-F1
#
_entry.id   AF-A0A3E2B5G4-F1
#
_cell.length_a   1.000
_cell.length_b   1.000
_cell.length_c   1.000
_cell.angle_alpha   90.00
_cell.angle_beta   90.00
_cell.angle_gamma   90.00
#
_symmetry.space_group_name_H-M   'P 1'
#
loop_
_entity.id
_entity.type
_entity.pdbx_description
1 polymer ?
#
loop_
_entity_poly.entity_id
_entity_poly.type
_entity_poly.pdbx_seq_one_letter_code
_entity_poly.pdbx_strand_id
1 'polypeptide(L)'
;MSYKVSFKTSEQSFISPNLKSNIKYYNLDLSKAGSMVNIPIENLVLTYQNVSTSALRIGIQALSTSVPVLADIRRASIYNSGAVEAQSNNNATITTRLVLDDIVYSNSEETHWMRIRQRDPDSQLWSMCEVRTFASQGGARTSICVEWLYMQASFVAPS
;
A
#
# COMPACT_ATOMS: atom_id res chain seq x y z
N MET A 1 4.95 -2.57 19.64
CA MET A 1 6.03 -3.56 19.82
C MET A 1 7.13 -3.26 18.81
N SER A 2 8.33 -2.85 19.23
CA SER A 2 9.49 -2.69 18.35
C SER A 2 10.55 -3.69 18.78
N TYR A 3 10.95 -4.58 17.88
CA TYR A 3 12.08 -5.47 18.15
C TYR A 3 13.37 -4.71 17.87
N LYS A 4 14.37 -4.84 18.74
CA LYS A 4 15.71 -4.30 18.52
C LYS A 4 16.70 -5.46 18.64
N VAL A 5 17.64 -5.54 17.72
CA VAL A 5 18.76 -6.48 17.83
C VAL A 5 19.95 -5.71 18.38
N SER A 6 20.53 -6.24 19.46
CA SER A 6 21.77 -5.73 20.04
C SER A 6 22.92 -6.61 19.58
N PHE A 7 23.94 -6.00 18.96
CA PHE A 7 25.20 -6.64 18.64
C PHE A 7 26.27 -6.13 19.60
N LYS A 8 27.07 -7.05 20.16
CA LYS A 8 28.19 -6.73 21.04
C LYS A 8 29.39 -7.60 20.68
N THR A 9 30.52 -6.96 20.42
CA THR A 9 31.83 -7.60 20.28
C THR A 9 32.80 -7.03 21.32
N SER A 10 34.07 -7.42 21.30
CA SER A 10 35.13 -6.83 22.12
C SER A 10 35.42 -5.35 21.78
N GLU A 11 35.03 -4.90 20.59
CA GLU A 11 35.42 -3.59 20.04
C GLU A 11 34.23 -2.63 19.89
N GLN A 12 33.01 -3.14 19.76
CA GLN A 12 31.83 -2.31 19.54
C GLN A 12 30.56 -2.85 20.17
N SER A 13 29.64 -1.92 20.44
CA SER A 13 28.25 -2.22 20.77
C SER A 13 27.34 -1.37 19.89
N PHE A 14 26.41 -2.02 19.20
CA PHE A 14 25.44 -1.37 18.33
C PHE A 14 24.06 -1.96 18.56
N ILE A 15 23.06 -1.08 18.71
CA ILE A 15 21.65 -1.46 18.76
C ILE A 15 21.04 -1.07 17.42
N SER A 16 20.45 -2.04 16.72
CA SER A 16 19.72 -1.76 15.48
C SER A 16 18.69 -0.66 15.74
N PRO A 17 18.57 0.37 14.89
CA PRO A 17 17.58 1.41 15.06
C PRO A 17 16.18 0.81 15.24
N ASN A 18 15.87 -0.25 14.47
CA ASN A 18 14.70 -1.15 14.61
C ASN A 18 14.94 -2.46 13.83
N LEU A 19 14.57 -3.63 14.38
CA LEU A 19 14.35 -4.88 13.62
C LEU A 19 12.93 -4.85 13.07
N LYS A 20 12.80 -4.67 11.76
CA LYS A 20 11.51 -4.60 11.08
C LYS A 20 11.31 -5.83 10.19
N SER A 21 10.27 -6.62 10.45
CA SER A 21 9.48 -7.15 9.34
C SER A 21 8.67 -5.97 8.81
N ASN A 22 9.24 -5.19 7.87
CA ASN A 22 8.56 -4.02 7.30
C ASN A 22 7.37 -4.39 6.41
N ILE A 23 7.14 -5.69 6.22
CA ILE A 23 6.18 -6.23 5.28
C ILE A 23 5.03 -6.86 6.05
N LYS A 24 3.81 -6.44 5.72
CA LYS A 24 2.56 -7.10 6.11
C LYS A 24 1.95 -7.80 4.92
N TYR A 25 1.49 -9.02 5.12
CA TYR A 25 0.82 -9.83 4.10
C TYR A 25 -0.65 -10.03 4.46
N TYR A 26 -1.51 -9.92 3.47
CA TYR A 26 -2.93 -10.24 3.54
C TYR A 26 -3.21 -11.27 2.45
N ASN A 27 -3.47 -12.51 2.87
CA ASN A 27 -3.86 -13.60 1.97
C ASN A 27 -5.35 -13.88 2.18
N LEU A 28 -6.15 -13.62 1.15
CA LEU A 28 -7.60 -13.51 1.25
C LEU A 28 -8.28 -14.19 0.06
N ASP A 29 -9.49 -14.69 0.31
CA ASP A 29 -10.43 -15.09 -0.73
C ASP A 29 -11.41 -13.92 -0.99
N LEU A 30 -11.27 -13.29 -2.16
CA LEU A 30 -12.14 -12.21 -2.63
C LEU A 30 -13.00 -12.64 -3.83
N SER A 31 -13.18 -13.95 -4.06
CA SER A 31 -13.89 -14.47 -5.24
C SER A 31 -15.41 -14.33 -5.19
N LYS A 32 -15.98 -14.22 -3.99
CA LYS A 32 -17.43 -14.09 -3.82
C LYS A 32 -17.89 -12.68 -4.18
N ALA A 33 -19.02 -12.59 -4.88
CA ALA A 33 -19.67 -11.32 -5.20
C ALA A 33 -19.91 -10.51 -3.90
N GLY A 34 -19.50 -9.25 -3.92
CA GLY A 34 -19.60 -8.35 -2.76
C GLY A 34 -18.47 -8.49 -1.73
N SER A 35 -17.52 -9.42 -1.91
CA SER A 35 -16.33 -9.49 -1.04
C SER A 35 -15.54 -8.18 -1.07
N MET A 36 -15.10 -7.76 0.10
CA MET A 36 -14.30 -6.55 0.28
C MET A 36 -13.36 -6.70 1.48
N VAL A 37 -12.17 -6.13 1.38
CA VAL A 37 -11.26 -5.95 2.52
C VAL A 37 -10.77 -4.51 2.60
N ASN A 38 -10.63 -4.02 3.82
CA ASN A 38 -10.02 -2.73 4.14
C ASN A 38 -8.67 -2.96 4.81
N ILE A 39 -7.63 -2.37 4.23
CA ILE A 39 -6.24 -2.45 4.68
C ILE A 39 -5.84 -1.07 5.19
N PRO A 40 -5.73 -0.88 6.51
CA PRO A 40 -5.28 0.39 7.06
C PRO A 40 -3.80 0.62 6.76
N ILE A 41 -3.49 1.81 6.26
CA ILE A 41 -2.14 2.30 5.99
C ILE A 41 -2.03 3.71 6.61
N GLU A 42 -1.68 3.77 7.90
CA GLU A 42 -1.73 5.00 8.72
C GLU A 42 -3.09 5.72 8.62
N ASN A 43 -3.11 6.95 8.10
CA ASN A 43 -4.28 7.83 8.03
C ASN A 43 -5.16 7.54 6.80
N LEU A 44 -4.77 6.57 5.96
CA LEU A 44 -5.50 6.12 4.79
C LEU A 44 -5.96 4.67 4.96
N VAL A 45 -7.02 4.31 4.23
CA VAL A 45 -7.53 2.94 4.12
C VAL A 45 -7.55 2.56 2.66
N LEU A 46 -6.82 1.49 2.31
CA LEU A 46 -6.81 0.88 0.99
C LEU A 46 -7.86 -0.23 0.95
N THR A 47 -8.76 -0.19 -0.03
CA THR A 47 -9.87 -1.14 -0.16
C THR A 47 -9.68 -1.97 -1.41
N TYR A 48 -9.82 -3.30 -1.27
CA TYR A 48 -9.92 -4.23 -2.39
C TYR A 48 -11.34 -4.80 -2.40
N GLN A 49 -11.99 -4.75 -3.55
CA GLN A 49 -13.38 -5.15 -3.71
C GLN A 49 -13.54 -6.07 -4.91
N ASN A 50 -14.30 -7.15 -4.76
CA ASN A 50 -14.77 -7.96 -5.87
C ASN A 50 -15.72 -7.13 -6.76
N VAL A 51 -15.44 -7.07 -8.06
CA VAL A 51 -16.32 -6.40 -9.04
C VAL A 51 -16.82 -7.35 -10.13
N SER A 52 -16.12 -8.46 -10.37
CA SER A 52 -16.58 -9.52 -11.26
C SER A 52 -15.96 -10.86 -10.88
N THR A 53 -16.22 -11.90 -11.67
CA THR A 53 -15.58 -13.22 -11.54
C THR A 53 -14.10 -13.23 -11.95
N SER A 54 -13.59 -12.15 -12.56
CA SER A 54 -12.23 -12.06 -13.08
C SER A 54 -11.52 -10.74 -12.76
N ALA A 55 -12.11 -9.89 -11.93
CA ALA A 55 -11.54 -8.59 -11.60
C ALA A 55 -11.84 -8.14 -10.16
N LEU A 56 -10.87 -7.41 -9.61
CA LEU A 56 -10.97 -6.66 -8.37
C LEU A 56 -10.89 -5.15 -8.67
N ARG A 57 -11.40 -4.33 -7.75
CA ARG A 57 -11.25 -2.87 -7.75
C ARG A 57 -10.47 -2.43 -6.53
N ILE A 58 -9.55 -1.50 -6.73
CA ILE A 58 -8.77 -0.87 -5.67
C ILE A 58 -9.24 0.57 -5.47
N GLY A 59 -9.58 0.90 -4.24
CA GLY A 59 -9.86 2.27 -3.83
C GLY A 59 -9.02 2.69 -2.64
N ILE A 60 -8.91 3.99 -2.41
CA ILE A 60 -8.29 4.56 -1.21
C ILE A 60 -9.18 5.67 -0.65
N GLN A 61 -9.22 5.80 0.66
CA GLN A 61 -9.93 6.88 1.36
C GLN A 61 -9.20 7.28 2.63
N ALA A 62 -9.54 8.44 3.20
CA ALA A 62 -9.06 8.80 4.52
C ALA A 62 -9.70 7.87 5.58
N LEU A 63 -8.98 7.61 6.67
CA LEU A 63 -9.48 6.86 7.81
C LEU A 63 -10.68 7.56 8.45
N SER A 64 -10.68 8.90 8.45
CA SER A 64 -11.82 9.75 8.80
C SER A 64 -12.07 10.77 7.70
N THR A 65 -13.33 10.91 7.27
CA THR A 65 -13.72 11.95 6.31
C THR A 65 -13.63 13.36 6.88
N SER A 66 -13.52 13.52 8.20
CA SER A 66 -13.29 14.82 8.84
C SER A 66 -11.83 15.26 8.82
N VAL A 67 -10.90 14.37 8.45
CA VAL A 67 -9.45 14.64 8.43
C VAL A 67 -8.89 14.28 7.06
N PRO A 68 -8.95 15.21 6.09
CA PRO A 68 -8.36 14.99 4.78
C PRO A 68 -6.85 14.73 4.86
N VAL A 69 -6.36 13.80 4.06
CA VAL A 69 -4.93 13.41 4.03
C VAL A 69 -4.32 13.80 2.71
N LEU A 70 -3.21 14.54 2.74
CA LEU A 70 -2.43 14.84 1.54
C LEU A 70 -1.57 13.63 1.17
N ALA A 71 -1.64 13.18 -0.08
CA ALA A 71 -0.93 11.99 -0.53
C ALA A 71 -0.37 12.14 -1.96
N ASP A 72 0.76 11.46 -2.18
CA ASP A 72 1.31 11.17 -3.50
C ASP A 72 1.15 9.67 -3.76
N ILE A 73 0.43 9.33 -4.82
CA ILE A 73 0.14 7.95 -5.17
C ILE A 73 0.57 7.69 -6.61
N ARG A 74 1.33 6.62 -6.81
CA ARG A 74 1.69 6.10 -8.12
C ARG A 74 1.29 4.63 -8.20
N ARG A 75 0.51 4.27 -9.21
CA ARG A 75 0.19 2.88 -9.57
C ARG A 75 0.85 2.53 -10.90
N ALA A 76 1.27 1.28 -11.06
CA ALA A 76 1.39 0.70 -12.38
C ALA A 76 1.01 -0.77 -12.40
N SER A 77 0.60 -1.20 -13.59
CA SER A 77 0.18 -2.55 -13.92
C SER A 77 0.91 -3.01 -15.18
N ILE A 78 1.37 -4.25 -15.17
CA ILE A 78 1.83 -4.96 -16.37
C ILE A 78 0.89 -6.12 -16.61
N TYR A 79 0.20 -6.10 -17.75
CA TYR A 79 -0.71 -7.16 -18.16
C TYR A 79 0.02 -8.26 -18.90
N ASN A 80 -0.58 -9.45 -18.98
CA ASN A 80 -0.02 -10.61 -19.69
C ASN A 80 0.24 -10.36 -21.19
N SER A 81 -0.45 -9.39 -21.80
CA SER A 81 -0.19 -8.94 -23.17
C SER A 81 1.12 -8.15 -23.33
N GLY A 82 1.79 -7.81 -22.21
CA GLY A 82 2.96 -6.93 -22.16
C GLY A 82 2.61 -5.43 -22.11
N ALA A 83 1.32 -5.08 -22.16
CA ALA A 83 0.90 -3.70 -22.02
C ALA A 83 1.15 -3.19 -20.59
N VAL A 84 1.60 -1.94 -20.50
CA VAL A 84 1.87 -1.24 -19.24
C VAL A 84 0.88 -0.10 -19.10
N GLU A 85 0.21 -0.06 -17.95
CA GLU A 85 -0.64 1.05 -17.56
C GLU A 85 -0.08 1.68 -16.28
N ALA A 86 -0.16 3.00 -16.15
CA ALA A 86 0.29 3.67 -14.95
C ALA A 86 -0.48 4.96 -14.68
N GLN A 87 -0.89 5.16 -13.43
CA GLN A 87 -1.63 6.33 -12.96
C GLN A 87 -0.86 7.07 -11.88
N SER A 88 -1.01 8.40 -11.81
CA SER A 88 -0.41 9.24 -10.77
C SER A 88 -1.46 10.17 -10.17
N ASN A 89 -1.53 10.21 -8.85
CA ASN A 89 -2.27 11.21 -8.07
C ASN A 89 -1.25 11.93 -7.19
N ASN A 90 -0.68 12.99 -7.74
CA ASN A 90 0.34 13.79 -7.06
C ASN A 90 -0.32 14.91 -6.24
N ASN A 91 0.12 15.11 -5.00
CA ASN A 91 -0.39 16.14 -4.10
C ASN A 91 -1.93 16.10 -3.98
N ALA A 92 -2.49 14.90 -3.94
CA ALA A 92 -3.94 14.67 -3.90
C ALA A 92 -4.44 14.71 -2.45
N THR A 93 -5.50 15.47 -2.20
CA THR A 93 -6.19 15.48 -0.91
C THR A 93 -7.25 14.37 -0.90
N ILE A 94 -6.97 13.30 -0.17
CA ILE A 94 -7.85 12.15 -0.03
C ILE A 94 -8.79 12.40 1.15
N THR A 95 -10.10 12.35 0.91
CA THR A 95 -11.14 12.50 1.95
C THR A 95 -12.12 11.34 1.85
N THR A 96 -12.89 11.32 0.76
CA THR A 96 -13.77 10.19 0.38
C THR A 96 -13.02 9.21 -0.52
N ARG A 97 -13.69 8.12 -0.90
CA ARG A 97 -13.13 7.10 -1.79
C ARG A 97 -12.69 7.69 -3.13
N LEU A 98 -11.41 7.50 -3.44
CA LEU A 98 -10.80 7.64 -4.75
C LEU A 98 -10.55 6.23 -5.31
N VAL A 99 -10.98 5.95 -6.54
CA VAL A 99 -10.65 4.71 -7.24
C VAL A 99 -9.23 4.83 -7.79
N LEU A 100 -8.36 3.89 -7.42
CA LEU A 100 -6.97 3.83 -7.90
C LEU A 100 -6.84 2.88 -9.09
N ASP A 101 -7.65 1.83 -9.11
CA ASP A 101 -7.76 0.90 -10.23
C ASP A 101 -9.17 0.31 -10.24
N ASP A 102 -9.83 0.34 -11.40
CA ASP A 102 -11.19 -0.16 -11.55
C ASP A 102 -11.22 -1.66 -11.91
N ILE A 103 -10.15 -2.16 -12.55
CA ILE A 103 -10.06 -3.52 -13.10
C ILE A 103 -8.64 -4.04 -12.88
N VAL A 104 -8.44 -4.68 -11.73
CA VAL A 104 -7.26 -5.51 -11.45
C VAL A 104 -7.59 -6.95 -11.80
N TYR A 105 -6.93 -7.51 -12.80
CA TYR A 105 -7.22 -8.87 -13.26
C TYR A 105 -6.86 -9.91 -12.21
N SER A 106 -7.77 -10.87 -12.00
CA SER A 106 -7.69 -11.79 -10.87
C SER A 106 -7.44 -13.26 -11.25
N ASN A 107 -6.89 -13.52 -12.44
CA ASN A 107 -6.53 -14.86 -12.93
C ASN A 107 -5.03 -15.01 -13.24
N SER A 108 -4.16 -14.36 -12.45
CA SER A 108 -2.71 -14.32 -12.68
C SER A 108 -2.30 -13.59 -13.96
N GLU A 109 -3.10 -12.61 -14.40
CA GLU A 109 -2.93 -11.93 -15.70
C GLU A 109 -2.23 -10.57 -15.56
N GLU A 110 -1.91 -10.17 -14.34
CA GLU A 110 -1.41 -8.83 -14.05
C GLU A 110 -0.39 -8.86 -12.90
N THR A 111 0.70 -8.11 -13.08
CA THR A 111 1.56 -7.67 -11.97
C THR A 111 1.18 -6.25 -11.60
N HIS A 112 0.66 -6.06 -10.39
CA HIS A 112 0.15 -4.77 -9.92
C HIS A 112 0.98 -4.24 -8.74
N TRP A 113 1.44 -3.00 -8.84
CA TRP A 113 2.17 -2.32 -7.75
C TRP A 113 1.72 -0.86 -7.56
N MET A 114 1.83 -0.39 -6.32
CA MET A 114 1.57 0.99 -5.94
C MET A 114 2.65 1.51 -4.99
N ARG A 115 2.98 2.79 -5.11
CA ARG A 115 3.65 3.55 -4.04
C ARG A 115 2.68 4.58 -3.51
N ILE A 116 2.50 4.59 -2.20
CA ILE A 116 1.62 5.51 -1.51
C ILE A 116 2.47 6.23 -0.48
N ARG A 117 2.58 7.54 -0.66
CA ARG A 117 3.21 8.44 0.29
C ARG A 117 2.13 9.33 0.86
N GLN A 118 2.04 9.45 2.17
CA GLN A 118 1.03 10.26 2.84
C GLN A 118 1.68 11.17 3.86
N ARG A 119 1.12 12.37 4.01
CA ARG A 119 1.52 13.33 5.03
C ARG A 119 0.59 13.20 6.21
N ASP A 120 1.17 12.97 7.38
CA ASP A 120 0.42 12.98 8.62
C ASP A 120 -0.24 14.37 8.84
N PRO A 121 -1.57 14.43 9.04
CA PRO A 121 -2.27 15.71 9.22
C PRO A 121 -1.83 16.50 10.47
N ASP A 122 -1.30 15.83 11.50
CA ASP A 122 -0.90 16.47 12.75
C ASP A 122 0.59 16.83 12.72
N SER A 123 1.47 15.86 12.46
CA SER A 123 2.92 16.05 12.51
C SER A 123 3.49 16.69 11.24
N GLN A 124 2.74 16.68 10.14
CA GLN A 124 3.19 17.10 8.80
C GLN A 124 4.38 16.29 8.25
N LEU A 125 4.76 15.19 8.90
CA LEU A 125 5.80 14.29 8.44
C LEU A 125 5.24 13.28 7.43
N TRP A 126 6.11 12.74 6.59
CA TRP A 126 5.74 11.84 5.50
C TRP A 126 6.09 10.40 5.81
N SER A 127 5.18 9.49 5.48
CA SER A 127 5.44 8.05 5.47
C SER A 127 5.17 7.51 4.06
N MET A 128 5.92 6.49 3.66
CA MET A 128 5.75 5.87 2.34
C MET A 128 5.78 4.36 2.42
N CYS A 129 4.78 3.74 1.80
CA CYS A 129 4.75 2.30 1.57
C CYS A 129 4.71 1.95 0.07
N GLU A 130 5.18 0.75 -0.22
CA GLU A 130 4.93 0.06 -1.47
C GLU A 130 3.89 -1.04 -1.22
N VAL A 131 2.90 -1.12 -2.11
CA VAL A 131 1.86 -2.15 -2.07
C VAL A 131 1.96 -2.99 -3.34
N ARG A 132 2.10 -4.30 -3.18
CA ARG A 132 2.11 -5.27 -4.28
C ARG A 132 0.88 -6.15 -4.18
N THR A 133 0.23 -6.41 -5.31
CA THR A 133 -0.96 -7.25 -5.38
C THR A 133 -0.77 -8.33 -6.42
N PHE A 134 -1.13 -9.55 -6.06
CA PHE A 134 -1.24 -10.66 -6.99
C PHE A 134 -2.52 -11.43 -6.71
N ALA A 135 -3.34 -11.64 -7.73
CA ALA A 135 -4.63 -12.32 -7.60
C ALA A 135 -4.76 -13.42 -8.66
N SER A 136 -5.28 -14.57 -8.24
CA SER A 136 -5.51 -15.73 -9.11
C SER A 136 -6.80 -16.46 -8.75
N GLN A 137 -7.26 -17.34 -9.64
CA GLN A 137 -8.48 -18.14 -9.45
C GLN A 137 -9.72 -17.27 -9.19
N GLY A 138 -9.96 -16.27 -10.04
CA GLY A 138 -11.08 -15.34 -9.86
C GLY A 138 -11.03 -14.54 -8.56
N GLY A 139 -9.83 -14.31 -8.01
CA GLY A 139 -9.64 -13.62 -6.73
C GLY A 139 -9.73 -14.52 -5.48
N ALA A 140 -9.94 -15.83 -5.63
CA ALA A 140 -9.98 -16.76 -4.50
C ALA A 140 -8.62 -16.89 -3.80
N ARG A 141 -7.55 -16.53 -4.50
CA ARG A 141 -6.19 -16.41 -3.96
C ARG A 141 -5.69 -15.02 -4.26
N THR A 142 -5.97 -14.09 -3.35
CA THR A 142 -5.48 -12.71 -3.43
C THR A 142 -4.43 -12.49 -2.35
N SER A 143 -3.23 -12.12 -2.77
CA SER A 143 -2.12 -11.74 -1.89
C SER A 143 -1.85 -10.26 -2.03
N ILE A 144 -1.94 -9.54 -0.91
CA ILE A 144 -1.61 -8.11 -0.83
C ILE A 144 -0.46 -7.96 0.15
N CYS A 145 0.63 -7.36 -0.32
CA CYS A 145 1.83 -7.09 0.44
C CYS A 145 1.94 -5.58 0.64
N VAL A 146 2.06 -5.13 1.89
CA VAL A 146 2.33 -3.73 2.23
C VAL A 146 3.69 -3.63 2.89
N GLU A 147 4.62 -2.93 2.25
CA GLU A 147 5.99 -2.71 2.72
C GLU A 147 6.23 -1.24 3.03
N TRP A 148 6.53 -0.90 4.28
CA TRP A 148 6.89 0.47 4.64
C TRP A 148 8.36 0.75 4.33
N LEU A 149 8.60 1.69 3.41
CA LEU A 149 9.93 2.14 2.98
C LEU A 149 10.53 3.12 3.99
N TYR A 150 9.72 4.03 4.52
CA TYR A 150 10.05 4.89 5.65
C TYR A 150 8.78 5.38 6.34
N MET A 151 8.95 5.91 7.56
CA MET A 151 7.89 6.48 8.38
C MET A 151 8.33 7.83 8.93
N GLN A 152 7.41 8.79 9.02
CA GLN A 152 7.61 10.04 9.75
C GLN A 152 8.90 10.79 9.34
N ALA A 153 9.14 10.89 8.03
CA ALA A 153 10.29 11.57 7.45
C ALA A 153 9.98 13.03 7.10
N SER A 154 10.97 13.90 7.26
CA SER A 154 10.98 15.27 6.73
C SER A 154 11.86 15.35 5.48
N PHE A 155 11.43 16.11 4.46
CA PHE A 155 12.23 16.39 3.28
C PHE A 155 12.88 17.77 3.40
N VAL A 156 14.19 17.80 3.66
CA VAL A 156 14.99 19.02 3.77
C VAL A 156 15.95 19.13 2.58
N ALA A 157 16.22 20.35 2.13
CA ALA A 157 17.24 20.58 1.10
C ALA A 157 18.63 20.18 1.63
N PRO A 158 19.48 19.52 0.82
CA PRO A 158 20.88 19.31 1.18
C PRO A 158 21.60 20.64 1.41
N SER A 159 22.52 20.66 2.37
CA SER A 159 23.46 21.77 2.62
C SER A 159 24.67 21.71 1.71
#